data_AF-A0A966J565-F1
#
_entry.id   AF-A0A966J565-F1
#
_cell.length_a   1.000
_cell.length_b   1.000
_cell.length_c   1.000
_cell.angle_alpha   90.00
_cell.angle_beta   90.00
_cell.angle_gamma   90.00
#
_symmetry.space_group_name_H-M   'P 1'
#
loop_
_entity.id
_entity.type
_entity.pdbx_description
1 polymer ?
#
loop_
_entity_poly.entity_id
_entity_poly.type
_entity_poly.pdbx_seq_one_letter_code
_entity_poly.pdbx_strand_id
1 'polypeptide(L)'
;MSEYFSPYDADRPLQLKCSCGRDHSAAEHATELTAEGAAQELRTRSLSAEFESYSNAFVEASLVKALFPQDAVRRNFLRAVGKGTAMAAISSVLPIASLQAMAQEKGSLEKKDLKVGFIPITCATPLIMAHPLGFYRQQGLNVEVTKTAGWALIRDKMLNKEYDATHFLS
;
A
#
# COMPACT_ATOMS: atom_id res chain seq x y z
N MET A 1 -18.14 6.50 0.03
CA MET A 1 -16.90 7.27 0.32
C MET A 1 -16.31 6.67 1.56
N SER A 2 -15.03 6.32 1.55
CA SER A 2 -14.44 5.59 2.68
C SER A 2 -14.45 6.46 3.95
N GLU A 3 -14.64 5.84 5.11
CA GLU A 3 -14.56 6.55 6.40
C GLU A 3 -13.13 7.08 6.68
N TYR A 4 -12.14 6.50 5.99
CA TYR A 4 -10.72 6.73 6.18
C TYR A 4 -10.17 7.95 5.40
N PHE A 5 -10.65 8.19 4.17
CA PHE A 5 -10.16 9.27 3.31
C PHE A 5 -11.31 10.09 2.72
N SER A 6 -11.31 11.40 2.96
CA SER A 6 -12.35 12.33 2.51
C SER A 6 -11.79 13.45 1.61
N PRO A 7 -11.34 13.12 0.37
CA PRO A 7 -10.64 14.07 -0.51
C PRO A 7 -11.44 15.31 -0.92
N TYR A 8 -12.77 15.20 -0.97
CA TYR A 8 -13.67 16.28 -1.39
C TYR A 8 -14.46 16.90 -0.24
N ASP A 9 -14.04 16.64 1.00
CA ASP A 9 -14.55 17.33 2.17
C ASP A 9 -13.66 18.55 2.46
N ALA A 10 -14.28 19.74 2.47
CA ALA A 10 -13.57 20.99 2.68
C ALA A 10 -13.17 21.19 4.15
N ASP A 11 -13.89 20.57 5.08
CA ASP A 11 -13.76 20.79 6.51
C ASP A 11 -12.91 19.70 7.19
N ARG A 12 -12.72 18.56 6.52
CA ARG A 12 -11.76 17.53 6.93
C ARG A 12 -10.39 17.74 6.29
N PRO A 13 -9.28 17.68 7.05
CA PRO A 13 -7.94 17.75 6.48
C PRO A 13 -7.62 16.49 5.69
N LEU A 14 -6.81 16.61 4.63
CA LEU A 14 -6.41 15.49 3.79
C LEU A 14 -5.16 14.82 4.39
N GLN A 15 -5.24 14.45 5.67
CA GLN A 15 -4.11 13.84 6.37
C GLN A 15 -3.89 12.43 5.82
N LEU A 16 -2.67 12.20 5.35
CA LEU A 16 -2.23 10.90 4.85
C LEU A 16 -1.63 10.02 5.95
N LYS A 17 -1.57 10.48 7.22
CA LYS A 17 -0.99 9.74 8.36
C LYS A 17 -1.62 10.17 9.68
N CYS A 18 -1.88 9.20 10.56
CA CYS A 18 -2.09 9.44 11.99
C CYS A 18 -0.77 9.90 12.65
N SER A 19 -0.83 10.58 13.79
CA SER A 19 0.35 11.07 14.53
C SER A 19 1.30 9.95 14.98
N CYS A 20 0.82 8.70 15.03
CA CYS A 20 1.61 7.51 15.32
C CYS A 20 2.41 6.98 14.11
N GLY A 21 2.26 7.59 12.92
CA GLY A 21 2.94 7.18 11.70
C GLY A 21 2.32 5.99 10.96
N ARG A 22 1.13 5.52 11.38
CA ARG A 22 0.35 4.45 10.74
C ARG A 22 -1.00 4.98 10.21
N ASP A 23 -1.62 4.24 9.30
CA ASP A 23 -2.88 4.63 8.67
C ASP A 23 -4.07 3.98 9.40
N HIS A 24 -4.66 4.70 10.36
CA HIS A 24 -5.88 4.28 11.04
C HIS A 24 -6.60 5.49 11.66
N SER A 25 -7.89 5.36 11.95
CA SER A 25 -8.65 6.41 12.66
C SER A 25 -8.28 6.46 14.15
N ALA A 26 -8.54 7.60 14.80
CA ALA A 26 -8.27 7.76 16.24
C ALA A 26 -9.06 6.77 17.12
N ALA A 27 -10.22 6.29 16.64
CA ALA A 27 -11.07 5.31 17.34
C ALA A 27 -10.54 3.87 17.25
N GLU A 28 -9.83 3.53 16.17
CA GLU A 28 -9.24 2.21 15.92
C GLU A 28 -7.99 1.91 16.76
N HIS A 29 -7.45 2.90 17.48
CA HIS A 29 -6.27 2.74 18.33
C HIS A 29 -6.52 1.79 19.53
N ALA A 30 -7.77 1.47 19.86
CA ALA A 30 -8.13 0.82 21.12
C ALA A 30 -8.15 -0.71 21.11
N THR A 31 -7.89 -1.39 19.98
CA THR A 31 -8.07 -2.85 19.89
C THR A 31 -6.83 -3.57 19.37
N GLU A 32 -6.03 -4.15 20.27
CA GLU A 32 -4.97 -5.11 19.93
C GLU A 32 -5.45 -6.54 20.19
N LEU A 33 -5.23 -7.44 19.22
CA LEU A 33 -5.58 -8.87 19.24
C LEU A 33 -4.33 -9.75 19.12
N THR A 34 -4.40 -10.93 19.75
CA THR A 34 -3.33 -11.91 19.96
C THR A 34 -2.78 -12.55 18.68
N ALA A 35 -1.53 -13.02 18.74
CA ALA A 35 -0.71 -13.48 17.60
C ALA A 35 -1.31 -14.58 16.69
N GLU A 36 -2.15 -15.48 17.20
CA GLU A 36 -2.77 -16.55 16.39
C GLU A 36 -3.94 -16.06 15.53
N GLY A 37 -4.66 -15.01 15.98
CA GLY A 37 -5.75 -14.39 15.20
C GLY A 37 -5.23 -13.47 14.10
N ALA A 38 -4.05 -12.88 14.29
CA ALA A 38 -3.49 -11.87 13.40
C ALA A 38 -3.29 -12.38 11.96
N ALA A 39 -2.76 -13.60 11.77
CA ALA A 39 -2.49 -14.11 10.42
C ALA A 39 -3.77 -14.42 9.62
N GLN A 40 -4.82 -14.90 10.30
CA GLN A 40 -6.11 -15.19 9.67
C GLN A 40 -6.89 -13.90 9.42
N GLU A 41 -6.88 -12.97 10.38
CA GLU A 41 -7.47 -11.65 10.22
C GLU A 41 -6.80 -10.84 9.11
N LEU A 42 -5.46 -10.85 9.02
CA LEU A 42 -4.73 -10.21 7.92
C LEU A 42 -5.11 -10.81 6.56
N ARG A 43 -5.25 -12.14 6.48
CA ARG A 43 -5.68 -12.81 5.24
C ARG A 43 -7.10 -12.39 4.86
N THR A 44 -8.02 -12.43 5.80
CA THR A 44 -9.42 -12.02 5.61
C THR A 44 -9.51 -10.56 5.18
N ARG A 45 -8.78 -9.66 5.85
CA ARG A 45 -8.74 -8.23 5.48
C ARG A 45 -8.16 -8.04 4.09
N SER A 46 -7.03 -8.67 3.75
CA SER A 46 -6.35 -8.49 2.47
C SER A 46 -7.14 -8.96 1.24
N LEU A 47 -8.10 -9.87 1.43
CA LEU A 47 -8.92 -10.45 0.36
C LEU A 47 -10.35 -9.89 0.36
N SER A 48 -10.64 -8.89 1.19
CA SER A 48 -11.96 -8.29 1.30
C SER A 48 -12.15 -7.13 0.33
N ALA A 49 -13.37 -6.96 -0.17
CA ALA A 49 -13.77 -5.77 -0.92
C ALA A 49 -13.55 -4.46 -0.12
N GLU A 50 -13.49 -4.56 1.21
CA GLU A 50 -13.18 -3.44 2.10
C GLU A 50 -11.74 -2.95 1.93
N PHE A 51 -10.77 -3.86 1.77
CA PHE A 51 -9.37 -3.49 1.53
C PHE A 51 -9.16 -2.88 0.14
N GLU A 52 -9.84 -3.40 -0.89
CA GLU A 52 -9.81 -2.80 -2.22
C GLU A 52 -10.41 -1.39 -2.22
N SER A 53 -11.55 -1.20 -1.55
CA SER A 53 -12.18 0.11 -1.35
C SER A 53 -11.25 1.09 -0.61
N TYR A 54 -10.57 0.61 0.43
CA TYR A 54 -9.57 1.38 1.17
C TYR A 54 -8.40 1.81 0.25
N SER A 55 -7.83 0.87 -0.50
CA SER A 55 -6.73 1.13 -1.44
C SER A 55 -7.12 2.15 -2.51
N ASN A 56 -8.29 1.99 -3.12
CA ASN A 56 -8.82 2.92 -4.11
C ASN A 56 -9.02 4.32 -3.52
N ALA A 57 -9.56 4.42 -2.32
CA ALA A 57 -9.75 5.71 -1.63
C ALA A 57 -8.42 6.37 -1.25
N PHE A 58 -7.41 5.58 -0.86
CA PHE A 58 -6.06 6.08 -0.59
C PHE A 58 -5.38 6.64 -1.83
N VAL A 59 -5.46 5.92 -2.96
CA VAL A 59 -4.94 6.37 -4.26
C VAL A 59 -5.60 7.69 -4.67
N GLU A 60 -6.93 7.77 -4.58
CA GLU A 60 -7.67 8.99 -4.89
C GLU A 60 -7.24 10.17 -3.99
N ALA A 61 -7.12 9.95 -2.68
CA ALA A 61 -6.66 10.98 -1.75
C ALA A 61 -5.22 11.43 -2.03
N SER A 62 -4.34 10.51 -2.39
CA SER A 62 -2.94 10.82 -2.76
C SER A 62 -2.87 11.66 -4.03
N LEU A 63 -3.68 11.35 -5.04
CA LEU A 63 -3.78 12.12 -6.28
C LEU A 63 -4.33 13.52 -6.05
N VAL A 64 -5.40 13.65 -5.24
CA VAL A 64 -5.95 14.96 -4.88
C VAL A 64 -4.93 15.77 -4.05
N LYS A 65 -4.15 15.13 -3.18
CA LYS A 65 -3.06 15.79 -2.45
C LYS A 65 -1.96 16.27 -3.39
N ALA A 66 -1.66 15.54 -4.46
CA ALA A 66 -0.71 15.97 -5.47
C ALA A 66 -1.21 17.19 -6.26
N LEU A 67 -2.50 17.23 -6.61
CA LEU A 67 -3.13 18.41 -7.25
C LEU A 67 -3.20 19.63 -6.32
N PHE A 68 -3.46 19.39 -5.03
CA PHE A 68 -3.52 20.43 -4.01
C PHE A 68 -2.51 20.18 -2.89
N PRO A 69 -1.21 20.48 -3.11
CA PRO A 69 -0.18 20.28 -2.08
C PRO A 69 -0.50 21.02 -0.78
N GLN A 70 -1.13 22.19 -0.90
CA GLN A 70 -1.57 23.03 0.23
C GLN A 70 -3.06 22.83 0.52
N ASP A 71 -3.38 22.37 1.73
CA ASP A 71 -4.75 22.08 2.19
C ASP A 71 -5.67 23.31 2.17
N ALA A 72 -5.11 24.51 2.41
CA ALA A 72 -5.87 25.76 2.35
C ALA A 72 -6.42 26.03 0.94
N VAL A 73 -5.63 25.73 -0.10
CA VAL A 73 -6.03 25.90 -1.51
C VAL A 73 -7.11 24.89 -1.87
N ARG A 74 -6.94 23.61 -1.48
CA ARG A 74 -7.97 22.57 -1.64
C ARG A 74 -9.30 23.02 -1.04
N ARG A 75 -9.28 23.46 0.22
CA ARG A 75 -10.49 23.88 0.94
C ARG A 75 -11.17 25.06 0.26
N ASN A 76 -10.42 26.08 -0.14
CA ASN A 76 -10.98 27.25 -0.82
C ASN A 76 -11.60 26.86 -2.17
N PHE A 77 -10.92 26.01 -2.94
CA PHE A 77 -11.46 25.47 -4.18
C PHE A 77 -12.77 24.69 -3.94
N LEU A 78 -12.77 23.72 -3.02
CA LEU A 78 -13.95 22.93 -2.69
C LEU A 78 -15.14 23.77 -2.21
N ARG A 79 -14.88 24.82 -1.41
CA ARG A 79 -15.91 25.76 -0.97
C ARG A 79 -16.44 26.64 -2.12
N ALA A 80 -15.59 26.97 -3.09
CA ALA A 80 -15.98 27.81 -4.21
C ALA A 80 -16.82 27.06 -5.25
N VAL A 81 -16.43 25.83 -5.62
CA VAL A 81 -17.08 25.08 -6.70
C VAL A 81 -18.08 24.03 -6.20
N GLY A 82 -18.00 23.66 -4.92
CA GLY A 82 -18.78 22.57 -4.34
C GLY A 82 -18.24 21.18 -4.70
N LYS A 83 -18.53 20.20 -3.84
CA LYS A 83 -18.01 18.83 -3.94
C LYS A 83 -18.28 18.15 -5.29
N GLY A 84 -19.51 18.20 -5.79
CA GLY A 84 -19.88 17.53 -7.05
C GLY A 84 -19.13 18.09 -8.26
N THR A 85 -19.03 19.42 -8.36
CA THR A 85 -18.30 20.11 -9.42
C THR A 85 -16.79 19.87 -9.32
N ALA A 86 -16.24 19.86 -8.10
CA ALA A 86 -14.84 19.55 -7.88
C ALA A 86 -14.48 18.13 -8.34
N MET A 87 -15.33 17.15 -8.01
CA MET A 87 -15.16 15.76 -8.48
C MET A 87 -15.18 15.69 -10.01
N ALA A 88 -16.14 16.35 -10.66
CA ALA A 88 -16.24 16.38 -12.12
C ALA A 88 -14.99 17.03 -12.76
N ALA A 89 -14.56 18.19 -12.25
CA ALA A 89 -13.41 18.92 -12.76
C ALA A 89 -12.08 18.18 -12.55
N ILE A 90 -11.92 17.44 -11.44
CA ILE A 90 -10.73 16.63 -11.20
C ILE A 90 -10.74 15.38 -12.09
N SER A 91 -11.91 14.75 -12.26
CA SER A 91 -12.05 13.55 -13.09
C SER A 91 -11.75 13.79 -14.58
N SER A 92 -11.94 15.03 -15.07
CA SER A 92 -11.63 15.38 -16.46
C SER A 92 -10.13 15.53 -16.75
N VAL A 93 -9.32 15.79 -15.72
CA VAL A 93 -7.87 15.98 -15.84
C VAL A 93 -7.09 14.77 -15.34
N LEU A 94 -7.67 14.03 -14.38
CA LEU A 94 -7.17 12.76 -13.86
C LEU A 94 -8.27 11.70 -13.96
N PRO A 95 -8.22 10.77 -14.92
CA PRO A 95 -9.22 9.71 -15.05
C PRO A 95 -8.98 8.60 -14.01
N ILE A 96 -9.20 8.94 -12.73
CA ILE A 96 -8.90 8.07 -11.56
C ILE A 96 -9.59 6.71 -11.69
N ALA A 97 -10.85 6.69 -12.12
CA ALA A 97 -11.62 5.45 -12.29
C ALA A 97 -11.01 4.53 -13.38
N SER A 98 -10.55 5.12 -14.50
CA SER A 98 -9.90 4.36 -15.57
C SER A 98 -8.54 3.83 -15.13
N LEU A 99 -7.74 4.64 -14.42
CA LEU A 99 -6.45 4.22 -13.87
C LEU A 99 -6.61 3.10 -12.83
N GLN A 100 -7.62 3.20 -11.97
CA GLN A 100 -7.95 2.14 -11.01
C GLN A 100 -8.39 0.86 -11.74
N ALA A 101 -9.24 0.96 -12.77
CA ALA A 101 -9.66 -0.20 -13.55
C ALA A 101 -8.48 -0.89 -14.26
N MET A 102 -7.55 -0.12 -14.85
CA MET A 102 -6.34 -0.67 -15.45
C MET A 102 -5.40 -1.32 -14.43
N ALA A 103 -5.33 -0.79 -13.21
CA ALA A 103 -4.53 -1.38 -12.14
C ALA A 103 -5.12 -2.71 -11.61
N GLN A 104 -6.43 -2.93 -11.80
CA GLN A 104 -7.09 -4.21 -11.47
C GLN A 104 -6.89 -5.28 -12.55
N GLU A 105 -6.49 -4.90 -13.77
CA GLU A 105 -6.10 -5.86 -14.78
C GLU A 105 -4.75 -6.48 -14.37
N LYS A 106 -4.83 -7.59 -13.64
CA LYS A 106 -3.68 -8.41 -13.26
C LYS A 106 -3.10 -9.06 -14.52
N GLY A 107 -2.26 -8.32 -15.23
CA GLY A 107 -1.51 -8.80 -16.38
C GLY A 107 -0.64 -10.00 -16.03
N SER A 108 -0.13 -10.69 -17.05
CA SER A 108 0.80 -11.80 -16.83
C SER A 108 2.11 -11.29 -16.21
N LEU A 109 2.56 -11.92 -15.13
CA LEU A 109 3.85 -11.63 -14.50
C LEU A 109 5.00 -11.76 -15.51
N GLU A 110 5.87 -10.76 -15.53
CA GLU A 110 7.05 -10.70 -16.40
C GLU A 110 8.11 -11.72 -15.97
N LYS A 111 8.21 -11.99 -14.66
CA LYS A 111 9.11 -13.00 -14.08
C LYS A 111 8.41 -13.72 -12.93
N LYS A 112 8.45 -15.05 -12.94
CA LYS A 112 7.82 -15.91 -11.91
C LYS A 112 8.82 -16.48 -10.91
N ASP A 113 10.00 -16.86 -11.39
CA ASP A 113 11.07 -17.41 -10.57
C ASP A 113 11.93 -16.29 -9.99
N LEU A 114 11.90 -16.10 -8.67
CA LEU A 114 12.65 -15.04 -8.00
C LEU A 114 13.60 -15.60 -6.96
N LYS A 115 14.80 -15.02 -6.87
CA LYS A 115 15.75 -15.31 -5.79
C LYS A 115 15.77 -14.13 -4.80
N VAL A 116 15.39 -14.39 -3.56
CA VAL A 116 15.21 -13.37 -2.53
C VAL A 116 16.20 -13.58 -1.40
N GLY A 117 17.14 -12.65 -1.25
CA GLY A 117 18.15 -12.69 -0.19
C GLY A 117 17.63 -12.15 1.14
N PHE A 118 18.09 -12.68 2.27
CA PHE A 118 17.80 -12.11 3.58
C PHE A 118 18.88 -12.36 4.64
N ILE A 119 19.15 -11.37 5.49
CA ILE A 119 19.82 -11.56 6.79
C ILE A 119 18.81 -12.08 7.82
N PRO A 120 19.16 -13.09 8.64
CA PRO A 120 18.28 -13.70 9.64
C PRO A 120 18.06 -12.79 10.87
N ILE A 121 17.28 -11.73 10.70
CA ILE A 121 16.82 -10.84 11.76
C ILE A 121 15.29 -10.72 11.72
N THR A 122 14.69 -10.28 12.83
CA THR A 122 13.23 -10.29 13.02
C THR A 122 12.47 -9.46 11.99
N CYS A 123 13.05 -8.40 11.43
CA CYS A 123 12.41 -7.60 10.39
C CYS A 123 12.26 -8.35 9.05
N ALA A 124 13.01 -9.42 8.81
CA ALA A 124 12.88 -10.25 7.61
C ALA A 124 11.75 -11.30 7.70
N THR A 125 11.08 -11.41 8.85
CA THR A 125 10.03 -12.41 9.11
C THR A 125 8.96 -12.46 8.01
N PRO A 126 8.42 -11.34 7.49
CA PRO A 126 7.41 -11.39 6.43
C PRO A 126 7.91 -12.07 5.15
N LEU A 127 9.16 -11.80 4.74
CA LEU A 127 9.79 -12.40 3.55
C LEU A 127 10.02 -13.90 3.72
N ILE A 128 10.49 -14.31 4.90
CA ILE A 128 10.78 -15.71 5.23
C ILE A 128 9.48 -16.52 5.32
N MET A 129 8.48 -16.02 6.03
CA MET A 129 7.23 -16.73 6.31
C MET A 129 6.29 -16.76 5.11
N ALA A 130 6.40 -15.83 4.16
CA ALA A 130 5.61 -15.84 2.94
C ALA A 130 5.79 -17.14 2.10
N HIS A 131 6.96 -17.79 2.18
CA HIS A 131 7.22 -19.04 1.48
C HIS A 131 6.44 -20.24 2.05
N PRO A 132 6.60 -20.63 3.34
CA PRO A 132 5.84 -21.74 3.93
C PRO A 132 4.34 -21.46 4.04
N LEU A 133 3.93 -20.20 4.20
CA LEU A 133 2.51 -19.81 4.22
C LEU A 133 1.88 -19.76 2.81
N GLY A 134 2.68 -19.94 1.75
CA GLY A 134 2.20 -20.01 0.38
C GLY A 134 1.79 -18.67 -0.25
N PHE A 135 2.13 -17.53 0.38
CA PHE A 135 1.76 -16.21 -0.13
C PHE A 135 2.40 -15.88 -1.47
N TYR A 136 3.66 -16.29 -1.71
CA TYR A 136 4.27 -16.12 -3.04
C TYR A 136 3.51 -16.88 -4.13
N ARG A 137 3.14 -18.13 -3.84
CA ARG A 137 2.43 -18.99 -4.80
C ARG A 137 1.04 -18.45 -5.12
N GLN A 138 0.33 -17.88 -4.13
CA GLN A 138 -0.94 -17.19 -4.35
C GLN A 138 -0.82 -16.02 -5.33
N GLN A 139 0.36 -15.39 -5.39
CA GLN A 139 0.66 -14.34 -6.35
C GLN A 139 1.28 -14.86 -7.65
N GLY A 140 1.35 -16.17 -7.87
CA GLY A 140 1.93 -16.76 -9.08
C GLY A 140 3.47 -16.74 -9.11
N LEU A 141 4.12 -16.50 -7.99
CA LEU A 141 5.57 -16.43 -7.85
C LEU A 141 6.15 -17.73 -7.28
N ASN A 142 7.26 -18.17 -7.85
CA ASN A 142 8.11 -19.24 -7.34
C ASN A 142 9.37 -18.59 -6.73
N VAL A 143 9.43 -18.50 -5.41
CA VAL A 143 10.46 -17.71 -4.72
C VAL A 143 11.43 -18.60 -3.96
N GLU A 144 12.71 -18.51 -4.28
CA GLU A 144 13.80 -19.07 -3.49
C GLU A 144 14.24 -18.05 -2.42
N VAL A 145 14.01 -18.36 -1.15
CA VAL A 145 14.42 -17.49 -0.04
C VAL A 145 15.80 -17.93 0.48
N THR A 146 16.84 -17.12 0.21
CA THR A 146 18.24 -17.45 0.50
C THR A 146 18.78 -16.65 1.69
N LYS A 147 19.29 -17.34 2.71
CA LYS A 147 19.98 -16.72 3.85
C LYS A 147 21.32 -16.12 3.42
N THR A 148 21.59 -14.88 3.82
CA THR A 148 22.83 -14.13 3.51
C THR A 148 23.49 -13.65 4.81
N ALA A 149 24.82 -13.68 4.86
CA ALA A 149 25.57 -13.46 6.11
C ALA A 149 25.69 -11.99 6.56
N GLY A 150 25.41 -11.01 5.69
CA GLY A 150 25.49 -9.60 6.06
C GLY A 150 25.16 -8.63 4.92
N TRP A 151 25.10 -7.35 5.25
CA TRP A 151 24.64 -6.28 4.34
C TRP A 151 25.55 -6.07 3.14
N ALA A 152 26.87 -6.20 3.32
CA ALA A 152 27.82 -6.09 2.22
C ALA A 152 27.55 -7.16 1.14
N LEU A 153 27.34 -8.42 1.56
CA LEU A 153 27.02 -9.50 0.63
C LEU A 153 25.65 -9.34 -0.02
N ILE A 154 24.65 -8.82 0.71
CA ILE A 154 23.35 -8.49 0.11
C ILE A 154 23.53 -7.44 -0.99
N ARG A 155 24.24 -6.34 -0.70
CA ARG A 155 24.53 -5.29 -1.69
C ARG A 155 25.22 -5.87 -2.91
N ASP A 156 26.30 -6.62 -2.72
CA ASP A 156 27.11 -7.15 -3.82
C ASP A 156 26.29 -8.12 -4.69
N LYS A 157 25.48 -8.99 -4.07
CA LYS A 157 24.59 -9.92 -4.78
C LYS A 157 23.44 -9.21 -5.51
N MET A 158 22.88 -8.14 -4.95
CA MET A 158 21.88 -7.32 -5.64
C MET A 158 22.49 -6.60 -6.85
N LEU A 159 23.67 -6.00 -6.70
CA LEU A 159 24.39 -5.32 -7.80
C LEU A 159 24.74 -6.30 -8.93
N ASN A 160 25.10 -7.53 -8.58
CA ASN A 160 25.41 -8.60 -9.53
C ASN A 160 24.17 -9.28 -10.11
N LYS A 161 22.94 -8.86 -9.72
CA LYS A 161 21.67 -9.49 -10.12
C LYS A 161 21.57 -10.97 -9.74
N GLU A 162 22.30 -11.39 -8.70
CA GLU A 162 22.15 -12.72 -8.12
C GLU A 162 20.86 -12.82 -7.30
N TYR A 163 20.42 -11.70 -6.71
CA TYR A 163 19.12 -11.58 -6.05
C TYR A 163 18.22 -10.61 -6.82
N ASP A 164 16.94 -10.98 -6.94
CA ASP A 164 15.89 -10.14 -7.51
C ASP A 164 15.34 -9.15 -6.49
N ALA A 165 15.31 -9.55 -5.21
CA ALA A 165 14.86 -8.71 -4.11
C ALA A 165 15.50 -9.10 -2.79
N THR A 166 15.44 -8.19 -1.82
CA THR A 166 15.91 -8.40 -0.46
C THR A 166 15.32 -7.36 0.48
N HIS A 167 15.33 -7.62 1.79
CA HIS A 167 15.08 -6.56 2.78
C HIS A 167 16.33 -5.69 2.92
N PHE A 168 16.17 -4.40 3.20
CA PHE A 168 17.26 -3.45 3.39
C PHE A 168 17.04 -2.59 4.64
N LEU A 169 18.13 -2.06 5.18
CA LEU A 169 18.09 -0.95 6.13
C LEU A 169 17.78 0.35 5.38
N SER A 170 16.98 1.23 5.97
CA SER A 170 16.71 2.58 5.45
C SER A 170 17.85 3.54 5.77
#